data_AF-A0A1F3C9Z6-F1
#
_entry.id   AF-A0A1F3C9Z6-F1
#
_cell.length_a   1.000
_cell.length_b   1.000
_cell.length_c   1.000
_cell.angle_alpha   90.00
_cell.angle_beta   90.00
_cell.angle_gamma   90.00
#
_symmetry.space_group_name_H-M   'P 1'
#
loop_
_entity.id
_entity.type
_entity.pdbx_description
1 polymer ?
#
loop_
_entity_poly.entity_id
_entity_poly.type
_entity_poly.pdbx_seq_one_letter_code
_entity_poly.pdbx_strand_id
1 'polypeptide(L)'
;MNIAASELTGFRIDELLTMSIPNLFTKETLPIALKHFEQVKFKGDATVDIPYIHKNGSISHWIVSAVKLSEIKFLGFVTDITELKNAQEEIENLNTKLEKKIEVRTVELKEKIDELERMNKLFIGRELRIKELRDKIVELNKQIRNGE
;
A
#
# COMPACT_ATOMS: atom_id res chain seq x y z
N MET A 1 -14.43 -12.22 -31.73
CA MET A 1 -14.17 -12.34 -30.27
C MET A 1 -13.89 -13.79 -29.93
N ASN A 2 -13.20 -14.05 -28.83
CA ASN A 2 -12.89 -15.39 -28.32
C ASN A 2 -13.72 -15.70 -27.05
N ILE A 3 -13.58 -16.93 -26.52
CA ILE A 3 -14.27 -17.36 -25.29
C ILE A 3 -13.85 -16.52 -24.08
N ALA A 4 -12.56 -16.19 -23.98
CA ALA A 4 -12.04 -15.36 -22.88
C ALA A 4 -12.74 -13.99 -22.79
N ALA A 5 -13.10 -13.35 -23.91
CA ALA A 5 -13.87 -12.11 -23.89
C ALA A 5 -15.26 -12.28 -23.25
N SER A 6 -15.88 -13.45 -23.40
CA SER A 6 -17.16 -13.76 -22.75
C SER A 6 -16.99 -13.94 -21.25
N GLU A 7 -15.96 -14.66 -20.82
CA GLU A 7 -15.63 -14.87 -19.40
C GLU A 7 -15.28 -13.55 -18.70
N LEU A 8 -14.49 -12.69 -19.34
CA LEU A 8 -14.05 -11.41 -18.77
C LEU A 8 -15.15 -10.36 -18.65
N THR A 9 -16.15 -10.41 -19.53
CA THR A 9 -17.19 -9.37 -19.60
C THR A 9 -18.53 -9.82 -19.04
N GLY A 10 -18.75 -11.12 -18.93
CA GLY A 10 -20.02 -11.75 -18.56
C GLY A 10 -21.07 -11.72 -19.68
N PHE A 11 -20.79 -11.09 -20.82
CA PHE A 11 -21.66 -11.12 -21.99
C PHE A 11 -21.39 -12.37 -22.81
N ARG A 12 -22.43 -12.90 -23.43
CA ARG A 12 -22.31 -14.02 -24.36
C ARG A 12 -21.63 -13.55 -25.65
N ILE A 13 -20.99 -14.47 -26.37
CA ILE A 13 -20.28 -14.14 -27.62
C ILE A 13 -21.22 -13.53 -28.68
N ASP A 14 -22.47 -14.01 -28.78
CA ASP A 14 -23.48 -13.47 -29.69
C ASP A 14 -23.88 -12.03 -29.33
N GLU A 15 -24.09 -11.74 -28.06
CA GLU A 15 -24.32 -10.38 -27.55
C GLU A 15 -23.12 -9.48 -27.91
N LEU A 16 -21.91 -9.93 -27.59
CA LEU A 16 -20.68 -9.20 -27.83
C LEU A 16 -20.43 -8.86 -29.31
N LEU A 17 -20.79 -9.75 -30.24
CA LEU A 17 -20.65 -9.51 -31.68
C LEU A 17 -21.64 -8.46 -32.23
N THR A 18 -22.74 -8.21 -31.52
CA THR A 18 -23.76 -7.21 -31.91
C THR A 18 -23.63 -5.90 -31.14
N MET A 19 -22.89 -5.89 -30.03
CA MET A 19 -22.59 -4.69 -29.26
C MET A 19 -21.58 -3.77 -29.96
N SER A 20 -21.72 -2.48 -29.70
CA SER A 20 -20.70 -1.49 -30.02
C SER A 20 -19.78 -1.27 -28.82
N ILE A 21 -18.50 -0.96 -29.08
CA ILE A 21 -17.46 -0.73 -28.06
C ILE A 21 -17.91 0.23 -26.93
N PRO A 22 -18.62 1.35 -27.20
CA PRO A 22 -19.13 2.25 -26.17
C PRO A 22 -20.01 1.60 -25.10
N ASN A 23 -20.67 0.48 -25.41
CA ASN A 23 -21.59 -0.19 -24.49
C ASN A 23 -20.87 -0.86 -23.31
N LEU A 24 -19.54 -0.99 -23.38
CA LEU A 24 -18.70 -1.59 -22.33
C LEU A 24 -18.20 -0.56 -21.30
N PHE A 25 -18.47 0.73 -21.53
CA PHE A 25 -17.91 1.84 -20.75
C PHE A 25 -19.01 2.68 -20.09
N THR A 26 -18.68 3.26 -18.93
CA THR A 26 -19.52 4.28 -18.28
C THR A 26 -19.49 5.58 -19.09
N LYS A 27 -20.44 6.50 -18.81
CA LYS A 27 -20.41 7.85 -19.40
C LYS A 27 -19.10 8.61 -19.11
N GLU A 28 -18.47 8.32 -17.98
CA GLU A 28 -17.22 8.94 -17.54
C GLU A 28 -16.00 8.37 -18.25
N THR A 29 -15.99 7.06 -18.53
CA THR A 29 -14.87 6.36 -19.17
C THR A 29 -14.97 6.35 -20.69
N LEU A 30 -16.17 6.53 -21.24
CA LEU A 30 -16.41 6.55 -22.68
C LEU A 30 -15.51 7.54 -23.46
N PRO A 31 -15.29 8.80 -23.01
CA PRO A 31 -14.38 9.72 -23.70
C PRO A 31 -12.94 9.18 -23.81
N ILE A 32 -12.48 8.43 -22.80
CA ILE A 32 -11.15 7.81 -22.79
C ILE A 32 -11.08 6.71 -23.85
N ALA A 33 -12.10 5.84 -23.90
CA ALA A 33 -12.20 4.78 -24.91
C ALA A 33 -12.26 5.33 -26.33
N LEU A 34 -13.03 6.40 -26.56
CA LEU A 34 -13.13 7.06 -27.86
C LEU A 34 -11.80 7.67 -28.29
N LYS A 35 -11.12 8.39 -27.39
CA LYS A 35 -9.79 8.95 -27.65
C LYS A 35 -8.77 7.85 -27.97
N HIS A 36 -8.82 6.73 -27.24
CA HIS A 36 -7.98 5.58 -27.53
C HIS A 36 -8.26 5.02 -28.93
N PHE A 37 -9.54 4.83 -29.29
CA PHE A 37 -9.91 4.35 -30.62
C PHE A 37 -9.46 5.31 -31.74
N GLU A 38 -9.58 6.63 -31.54
CA GLU A 38 -9.04 7.61 -32.49
C GLU A 38 -7.52 7.49 -32.65
N GLN A 39 -6.79 7.29 -31.56
CA GLN A 39 -5.34 7.07 -31.63
C GLN A 39 -5.01 5.84 -32.47
N VAL A 40 -5.69 4.71 -32.26
CA VAL A 40 -5.47 3.50 -33.07
C VAL A 40 -5.81 3.77 -34.55
N LYS A 41 -6.92 4.48 -34.81
CA LYS A 41 -7.39 4.78 -36.17
C LYS A 41 -6.38 5.62 -36.98
N PHE A 42 -5.79 6.63 -36.34
CA PHE A 42 -4.92 7.61 -37.02
C PHE A 42 -3.43 7.34 -36.86
N LYS A 43 -2.99 6.77 -35.73
CA LYS A 43 -1.57 6.49 -35.45
C LYS A 43 -1.17 5.04 -35.71
N GLY A 44 -2.13 4.12 -35.79
CA GLY A 44 -1.90 2.71 -36.07
C GLY A 44 -1.97 1.81 -34.85
N ASP A 45 -1.64 2.31 -33.65
CA ASP A 45 -1.73 1.56 -32.40
C ASP A 45 -1.92 2.47 -31.19
N ALA A 46 -2.41 1.91 -30.09
CA ALA A 46 -2.46 2.56 -28.79
C ALA A 46 -2.60 1.52 -27.66
N THR A 47 -2.27 1.91 -26.44
CA THR A 47 -2.57 1.17 -25.20
C THR A 47 -3.17 2.11 -24.17
N VAL A 48 -4.18 1.65 -23.42
CA VAL A 48 -4.82 2.44 -22.36
C VAL A 48 -5.24 1.55 -21.19
N ASP A 49 -5.07 2.06 -19.97
CA ASP A 49 -5.71 1.53 -18.76
C ASP A 49 -7.04 2.25 -18.58
N ILE A 50 -8.13 1.49 -18.55
CA ILE A 50 -9.49 2.03 -18.50
C ILE A 50 -10.40 1.13 -17.64
N PRO A 51 -11.24 1.72 -16.77
CA PRO A 51 -12.30 0.97 -16.11
C PRO A 51 -13.38 0.57 -17.12
N TYR A 52 -13.94 -0.62 -16.96
CA TYR A 52 -15.09 -1.10 -17.72
C TYR A 52 -16.20 -1.59 -16.80
N ILE A 53 -17.40 -1.75 -17.37
CA ILE A 53 -18.56 -2.28 -16.66
C ILE A 53 -18.72 -3.75 -17.06
N HIS A 54 -18.59 -4.65 -16.09
CA HIS A 54 -18.95 -6.05 -16.27
C HIS A 54 -20.49 -6.19 -16.34
N LYS A 55 -21.02 -7.23 -17.00
CA LYS A 55 -22.48 -7.43 -17.17
C LYS A 55 -23.27 -7.42 -15.87
N ASN A 56 -22.67 -7.85 -14.77
CA ASN A 56 -23.29 -7.83 -13.42
C ASN A 56 -23.31 -6.43 -12.75
N GLY A 57 -22.79 -5.39 -13.41
CA GLY A 57 -22.72 -4.02 -12.90
C GLY A 57 -21.47 -3.68 -12.09
N SER A 58 -20.58 -4.64 -11.82
CA SER A 58 -19.29 -4.36 -11.17
C SER A 58 -18.35 -3.61 -12.10
N ILE A 59 -17.51 -2.78 -11.49
CA ILE A 59 -16.43 -2.07 -12.18
C ILE A 59 -15.18 -2.91 -12.07
N SER A 60 -14.50 -3.09 -13.18
CA SER A 60 -13.23 -3.81 -13.27
C SER A 60 -12.28 -3.01 -14.16
N HIS A 61 -10.99 -3.35 -14.14
CA HIS A 61 -9.95 -2.59 -14.80
C HIS A 61 -9.30 -3.39 -15.92
N TRP A 62 -9.24 -2.79 -17.10
CA TRP A 62 -8.56 -3.36 -18.25
C TRP A 62 -7.37 -2.53 -18.66
N ILE A 63 -6.33 -3.22 -19.11
CA ILE A 63 -5.41 -2.68 -20.11
C ILE A 63 -5.90 -3.14 -21.48
N VAL A 64 -6.21 -2.17 -22.33
CA VAL A 64 -6.60 -2.39 -23.72
C VAL A 64 -5.46 -1.94 -24.62
N SER A 65 -4.88 -2.87 -25.38
CA SER A 65 -3.89 -2.61 -26.42
C SER A 65 -4.52 -2.92 -27.78
N ALA A 66 -4.49 -1.97 -28.71
CA ALA A 66 -5.13 -2.16 -30.01
C ALA A 66 -4.23 -1.69 -31.15
N VAL A 67 -4.31 -2.40 -32.27
CA VAL A 67 -3.56 -2.15 -33.50
C VAL A 67 -4.50 -2.13 -34.71
N LYS A 68 -4.20 -1.25 -35.68
CA LYS A 68 -4.87 -1.13 -36.96
C LYS A 68 -4.25 -2.13 -37.95
N LEU A 69 -5.05 -3.06 -38.44
CA LEU A 69 -4.64 -4.03 -39.46
C LEU A 69 -4.95 -3.54 -40.88
N SER A 70 -6.01 -2.75 -41.05
CA SER A 70 -6.37 -2.05 -42.29
C SER A 70 -7.30 -0.88 -41.98
N GLU A 71 -7.76 -0.14 -43.00
CA GLU A 71 -8.68 1.01 -42.81
C GLU A 71 -9.99 0.66 -42.07
N ILE A 72 -10.43 -0.59 -42.15
CA ILE A 72 -11.69 -1.06 -41.56
C ILE A 72 -11.51 -2.17 -40.52
N LYS A 73 -10.26 -2.59 -40.25
CA LYS A 73 -9.98 -3.75 -39.40
C LYS A 73 -9.00 -3.38 -38.30
N PHE A 74 -9.39 -3.69 -37.07
CA PHE A 74 -8.62 -3.46 -35.86
C PHE A 74 -8.53 -4.75 -35.06
N LEU A 75 -7.44 -4.90 -34.31
CA LEU A 75 -7.25 -6.00 -33.37
C LEU A 75 -7.00 -5.40 -32.00
N GLY A 76 -7.83 -5.78 -31.02
CA GLY A 76 -7.68 -5.39 -29.63
C GLY A 76 -7.31 -6.59 -28.75
N PHE A 77 -6.40 -6.35 -27.83
CA PHE A 77 -6.02 -7.23 -26.74
C PHE A 77 -6.47 -6.59 -25.43
N VAL A 78 -7.01 -7.40 -24.54
CA VAL A 78 -7.55 -6.94 -23.27
C VAL A 78 -6.95 -7.82 -22.17
N THR A 79 -6.38 -7.18 -21.16
CA THR A 79 -5.87 -7.83 -19.96
C THR A 79 -6.59 -7.25 -18.76
N ASP A 80 -7.23 -8.11 -17.98
CA ASP A 80 -7.79 -7.73 -16.69
C ASP A 80 -6.68 -7.51 -15.67
N ILE A 81 -6.66 -6.32 -15.07
CA ILE A 81 -5.70 -5.90 -14.05
C ILE A 81 -6.40 -5.51 -12.75
N THR A 82 -7.66 -5.92 -12.55
CA THR A 82 -8.45 -5.59 -11.36
C THR A 82 -7.79 -6.14 -10.11
N GLU A 83 -7.43 -7.44 -10.12
CA GLU A 83 -6.74 -8.07 -8.99
C GLU A 83 -5.40 -7.40 -8.69
N LEU A 84 -4.66 -7.02 -9.73
CA LEU A 84 -3.38 -6.33 -9.60
C LEU A 84 -3.56 -4.97 -8.90
N LYS A 85 -4.55 -4.18 -9.33
CA LYS A 85 -4.84 -2.87 -8.72
C LYS A 85 -5.32 -3.00 -7.28
N ASN A 86 -6.20 -3.96 -7.00
CA ASN A 86 -6.68 -4.22 -5.64
C ASN A 86 -5.52 -4.62 -4.72
N ALA A 87 -4.62 -5.49 -5.19
CA ALA A 87 -3.44 -5.88 -4.42
C ALA A 87 -2.48 -4.70 -4.19
N GLN A 88 -2.30 -3.83 -5.19
CA GLN A 88 -1.50 -2.62 -5.04
C GLN A 88 -2.10 -1.65 -4.00
N GLU A 89 -3.41 -1.43 -4.06
CA GLU A 89 -4.12 -0.59 -3.07
C GLU A 89 -4.04 -1.20 -1.66
N GLU A 90 -4.14 -2.53 -1.53
CA GLU A 90 -3.97 -3.21 -0.24
C GLU A 90 -2.55 -3.02 0.33
N ILE A 91 -1.52 -3.14 -0.52
CA ILE A 91 -0.12 -2.90 -0.12
C ILE A 91 0.06 -1.45 0.36
N GLU A 92 -0.45 -0.46 -0.37
CA GLU A 92 -0.36 0.96 0.00
C GLU A 92 -1.06 1.23 1.34
N ASN A 93 -2.24 0.63 1.54
CA ASN A 93 -2.98 0.72 2.80
C ASN A 93 -2.24 0.06 3.98
N LEU A 94 -1.64 -1.12 3.76
CA LEU A 94 -0.86 -1.81 4.77
C LEU A 94 0.41 -1.04 5.12
N ASN A 95 1.12 -0.49 4.14
CA ASN A 95 2.31 0.34 4.36
C ASN A 95 1.97 1.56 5.20
N THR A 96 0.91 2.29 4.85
CA THR A 96 0.46 3.47 5.62
C THR A 96 0.13 3.11 7.08
N LYS A 97 -0.53 1.96 7.30
CA LYS A 97 -0.83 1.47 8.66
C LYS A 97 0.44 1.08 9.43
N LEU A 98 1.39 0.44 8.76
CA LEU A 98 2.66 0.03 9.36
C LEU A 98 3.53 1.23 9.72
N GLU A 99 3.62 2.23 8.85
CA GLU A 99 4.35 3.48 9.11
C GLU A 99 3.81 4.20 10.35
N LYS A 100 2.48 4.35 10.45
CA LYS A 100 1.83 4.93 11.62
C LYS A 100 2.12 4.12 12.89
N LYS A 101 2.13 2.79 12.79
CA LYS A 101 2.45 1.92 13.93
C LYS A 101 3.92 2.05 14.35
N ILE A 102 4.84 2.17 13.39
CA ILE A 102 6.26 2.41 13.64
C ILE A 102 6.44 3.76 14.34
N GLU A 103 5.77 4.81 13.89
CA GLU A 103 5.86 6.14 14.51
C GLU A 103 5.46 6.10 15.99
N VAL A 104 4.26 5.55 16.27
CA VAL A 104 3.75 5.42 17.65
C VAL A 104 4.70 4.59 18.51
N ARG A 105 5.15 3.42 18.01
CA ARG A 105 6.03 2.53 18.77
C ARG A 105 7.41 3.13 18.99
N THR A 106 7.92 3.91 18.04
CA THR A 106 9.20 4.62 18.17
C THR A 106 9.12 5.64 19.31
N VAL A 107 8.02 6.40 19.39
CA VAL A 107 7.80 7.35 20.49
C VAL A 107 7.72 6.62 21.83
N GLU A 108 6.89 5.59 21.94
CA GLU A 108 6.75 4.78 23.17
C GLU A 108 8.09 4.18 23.63
N LEU A 109 8.89 3.64 22.70
CA LEU A 109 10.19 3.07 23.01
C LEU A 109 11.16 4.14 23.50
N LYS A 110 11.17 5.33 22.88
CA LYS A 110 12.01 6.43 23.31
C LYS A 110 11.66 6.89 24.74
N GLU A 111 10.38 7.03 25.04
CA GLU A 111 9.93 7.37 26.39
C GLU A 111 10.36 6.34 27.43
N LYS A 112 10.27 5.05 27.09
CA LYS A 112 10.72 3.95 27.96
C LYS A 112 12.23 3.93 28.16
N ILE A 113 13.00 4.19 27.11
CA ILE A 113 14.47 4.32 27.21
C ILE A 113 14.80 5.48 28.14
N ASP A 114 14.21 6.66 27.94
CA ASP A 114 14.45 7.83 28.77
C ASP A 114 14.08 7.57 30.25
N GLU A 115 13.00 6.81 30.50
CA GLU A 115 12.59 6.38 31.83
C GLU A 115 13.62 5.44 32.49
N LEU A 116 14.08 4.42 31.76
CA LEU A 116 15.09 3.48 32.23
C LEU A 116 16.43 4.18 32.52
N GLU A 117 16.84 5.12 31.67
CA GLU A 117 18.06 5.91 31.89
C GLU A 117 17.96 6.76 33.16
N ARG A 118 16.82 7.42 33.39
CA ARG A 118 16.57 8.18 34.63
C ARG A 118 16.65 7.26 35.85
N MET A 119 16.01 6.10 35.77
CA MET A 119 16.01 5.13 36.86
C MET A 119 17.43 4.62 37.16
N ASN A 120 18.19 4.24 36.13
CA ASN A 120 19.58 3.79 36.27
C ASN A 120 20.47 4.86 36.94
N LYS A 121 20.35 6.13 36.53
CA LYS A 121 21.10 7.25 37.16
C LYS A 121 20.77 7.38 38.65
N LEU A 122 19.49 7.27 39.02
CA LEU A 122 19.07 7.31 40.43
C LEU A 122 19.62 6.13 41.23
N PHE A 123 19.62 4.92 40.67
CA PHE A 123 20.17 3.73 41.33
C PHE A 123 21.68 3.87 41.58
N ILE A 124 22.45 4.28 40.57
CA ILE A 124 23.89 4.53 40.71
C ILE A 124 24.16 5.57 41.80
N GLY A 125 23.40 6.67 41.80
CA GLY A 125 23.53 7.71 42.83
C GLY A 125 23.24 7.20 44.25
N ARG A 126 22.23 6.33 44.42
CA ARG A 126 21.93 5.69 45.70
C ARG A 126 23.04 4.74 46.14
N GLU A 127 23.57 3.95 45.23
CA GLU A 127 24.63 2.98 45.54
C GLU A 127 25.93 3.67 45.98
N LEU A 128 26.32 4.75 45.29
CA LEU A 128 27.45 5.60 45.70
C LEU A 128 27.24 6.17 47.11
N ARG A 129 26.05 6.69 47.39
CA ARG A 129 25.75 7.26 48.72
C ARG A 129 25.73 6.21 49.82
N ILE A 130 25.24 5.00 49.53
CA ILE A 130 25.29 3.87 50.47
C ILE A 130 26.74 3.50 50.79
N LYS A 131 27.62 3.50 49.77
CA LYS A 131 29.05 3.24 49.96
C LYS A 131 29.69 4.30 50.86
N GLU A 132 29.49 5.58 50.57
CA GLU A 132 30.01 6.69 51.38
C GLU A 132 29.57 6.62 52.84
N LEU A 133 28.28 6.30 53.07
CA LEU A 133 27.74 6.15 54.42
C LEU A 133 28.34 4.95 55.15
N ARG A 134 28.55 3.82 54.48
CA ARG A 134 29.22 2.64 55.08
C ARG A 134 30.65 2.98 55.48
N ASP A 135 31.41 3.63 54.61
CA ASP A 135 32.79 4.03 54.88
C ASP A 135 32.85 4.95 56.12
N LYS A 136 31.91 5.91 56.23
CA LYS A 136 31.83 6.82 57.38
C LYS A 136 31.44 6.14 58.69
N ILE A 137 30.56 5.13 58.65
CA ILE A 137 30.23 4.31 59.83
C ILE A 137 31.47 3.55 60.32
N VAL A 138 32.25 2.97 59.40
CA VAL A 138 33.50 2.27 59.75
C VAL A 138 34.50 3.21 60.41
N GLU A 139 34.67 4.43 59.87
CA GLU A 139 35.55 5.45 60.42
C GLU A 139 35.13 5.86 61.85
N LEU A 140 33.85 6.18 62.04
CA LEU A 140 33.29 6.58 63.34
C LEU A 140 33.43 5.46 64.39
N ASN A 141 33.19 4.21 64.01
CA ASN A 141 33.37 3.07 64.92
C ASN A 141 34.82 2.87 65.37
N LYS A 142 35.81 3.14 64.50
CA LYS A 142 37.23 3.11 64.90
C LYS A 142 37.55 4.22 65.91
N GLN A 143 37.01 5.42 65.71
CA GLN A 143 37.24 6.55 66.61
C GLN A 143 36.68 6.28 68.02
N ILE A 144 35.48 5.71 68.11
CA ILE A 144 34.88 5.32 69.39
C ILE A 144 35.76 4.30 70.12
N ARG A 145 36.24 3.28 69.39
CA ARG A 145 37.04 2.19 69.98
C ARG A 145 38.45 2.59 70.42
N ASN A 146 38.98 3.68 69.89
CA ASN A 146 40.29 4.23 70.29
C ASN A 146 40.18 5.31 71.39
N GLY A 147 38.95 5.69 71.78
CA GLY A 147 38.67 6.66 72.84
C GLY A 147 38.32 6.03 74.20
N GLU A 148 38.29 4.70 74.28
CA GLU A 148 38.22 3.89 75.52
C GLU A 148 39.64 3.43 75.94
#